data_AF-D5VF23-F1
#
_entry.id   AF-D5VF23-F1
#
_cell.length_a   1.000
_cell.length_b   1.000
_cell.length_c   1.000
_cell.angle_alpha   90.00
_cell.angle_beta   90.00
_cell.angle_gamma   90.00
#
_symmetry.space_group_name_H-M   'P 1'
#
loop_
_entity.id
_entity.type
_entity.pdbx_description
1 polymer ?
#
loop_
_entity_poly.entity_id
_entity_poly.type
_entity_poly.pdbx_seq_one_letter_code
_entity_poly.pdbx_strand_id
1 'polypeptide(L)' 'MIKLRQTATFSDIRLSIHELTLLSNALNEVCNGGDIDDAEFATRLGAERDELRQLLENIGSAIL' A
#
# COMPACT_ATOMS: atom_id res chain seq x y z
N MET A 1 -16.24 -0.07 5.70
CA MET A 1 -16.25 0.85 6.86
C MET A 1 -15.01 0.55 7.67
N ILE A 2 -13.96 1.35 7.46
CA ILE A 2 -12.63 1.12 8.03
C ILE A 2 -12.71 1.27 9.55
N LYS A 3 -12.20 0.28 10.30
CA LYS A 3 -12.05 0.38 11.75
C LYS A 3 -10.58 0.54 12.09
N LEU A 4 -10.25 1.60 12.82
CA LEU A 4 -8.91 1.92 13.26
C LEU A 4 -8.77 1.63 14.75
N ARG A 5 -7.65 1.01 15.13
CA ARG A 5 -7.18 0.94 16.51
C ARG A 5 -5.74 1.41 16.51
N GLN A 6 -5.36 2.29 17.44
CA GLN A 6 -4.02 2.86 17.50
C GLN A 6 -3.40 2.64 18.87
N THR A 7 -2.09 2.41 18.89
CA THR A 7 -1.23 2.47 20.08
C THR A 7 -0.10 3.48 19.83
N ALA A 8 0.82 3.61 20.80
CA ALA A 8 1.96 4.52 20.66
C ALA A 8 2.92 4.16 19.51
N THR A 9 2.93 2.89 19.06
CA THR A 9 3.89 2.38 18.06
C THR A 9 3.26 1.75 16.83
N PHE A 10 2.00 1.31 16.90
CA PHE A 10 1.33 0.65 15.78
C PHE A 10 -0.12 1.11 15.62
N SER A 11 -0.65 0.94 14.40
CA SER A 11 -2.07 1.09 14.11
C SER A 11 -2.59 -0.18 13.44
N ASP A 12 -3.68 -0.74 13.96
CA ASP A 12 -4.43 -1.81 13.30
C ASP A 12 -5.55 -1.21 12.44
N ILE A 13 -5.64 -1.66 11.20
CA ILE A 13 -6.73 -1.32 10.28
C ILE A 13 -7.50 -2.60 9.95
N ARG A 14 -8.81 -2.62 10.18
CA ARG A 14 -9.67 -3.68 9.66
C ARG A 14 -10.30 -3.23 8.34
N LEU A 15 -10.00 -4.00 7.31
CA LEU A 15 -10.54 -3.85 5.96
C LEU A 15 -11.36 -5.09 5.61
N SER A 16 -12.43 -4.90 4.86
CA SER A 16 -13.04 -6.00 4.10
C SER A 16 -12.08 -6.48 3.02
N ILE A 17 -12.28 -7.70 2.53
CA ILE A 17 -11.51 -8.23 1.38
C ILE A 17 -11.62 -7.31 0.16
N HIS A 18 -12.80 -6.72 -0.07
CA HIS A 18 -12.99 -5.76 -1.15
C HIS A 18 -12.13 -4.49 -0.96
N GLU A 19 -12.14 -3.88 0.23
CA GLU A 19 -11.32 -2.71 0.53
C GLU A 19 -9.81 -3.02 0.42
N LEU A 20 -9.38 -4.21 0.88
CA LEU A 20 -7.99 -4.66 0.74
C LEU A 20 -7.60 -4.85 -0.73
N THR A 21 -8.50 -5.39 -1.55
CA THR A 21 -8.31 -5.54 -3.00
C THR A 21 -8.14 -4.19 -3.68
N LEU A 22 -8.97 -3.21 -3.33
CA LEU A 22 -8.85 -1.84 -3.88
C LEU A 22 -7.51 -1.21 -3.53
N LEU A 23 -7.04 -1.39 -2.30
CA LEU A 23 -5.74 -0.89 -1.86
C LEU A 23 -4.58 -1.57 -2.60
N SER A 24 -4.64 -2.89 -2.77
CA SER A 24 -3.66 -3.65 -3.56
C SER A 24 -3.59 -3.16 -5.01
N ASN A 25 -4.74 -2.96 -5.66
CA ASN A 25 -4.78 -2.46 -7.03
C ASN A 25 -4.21 -1.04 -7.14
N ALA A 26 -4.51 -0.16 -6.19
CA ALA A 26 -3.97 1.20 -6.17
C ALA A 26 -2.44 1.21 -5.96
N LEU A 27 -1.93 0.37 -5.06
CA LEU A 27 -0.49 0.20 -4.86
C LEU A 27 0.19 -0.37 -6.11
N ASN A 28 -0.42 -1.35 -6.77
CA ASN A 28 0.08 -1.91 -8.01
C ASN A 28 0.20 -0.85 -9.11
N GLU A 29 -0.83 -0.03 -9.27
CA GLU A 29 -0.83 1.05 -10.27
C GLU A 29 0.30 2.05 -10.01
N VAL A 30 0.50 2.48 -8.76
CA VAL A 30 1.57 3.44 -8.45
C VAL A 30 2.96 2.80 -8.60
N CYS A 31 3.16 1.58 -8.07
CA CYS A 31 4.45 0.89 -8.12
C CYS A 31 4.90 0.49 -9.53
N ASN A 32 3.96 0.12 -10.39
CA ASN A 32 4.24 -0.45 -11.72
C ASN A 32 3.78 0.44 -12.88
N GLY A 33 3.08 1.53 -12.59
CA GLY A 33 2.75 2.58 -13.56
C GLY A 33 4.01 3.32 -14.03
N GLY A 34 4.05 3.68 -15.31
CA GLY A 34 5.23 4.25 -15.97
C GLY A 34 5.38 5.76 -15.87
N ASP A 35 4.45 6.45 -15.20
CA ASP A 35 4.33 7.91 -15.31
C ASP A 35 5.05 8.71 -14.21
N ILE A 36 5.70 8.03 -13.26
CA ILE A 36 6.41 8.66 -12.13
C ILE A 36 7.82 8.09 -12.07
N ASP A 37 8.84 8.94 -12.20
CA ASP A 37 10.24 8.52 -11.99
C ASP A 37 10.53 8.27 -10.49
N ASP A 38 11.63 7.59 -10.18
CA ASP A 38 11.91 7.16 -8.80
C ASP A 38 12.14 8.32 -7.81
N ALA A 39 12.67 9.46 -8.26
CA ALA A 39 12.91 10.61 -7.40
C ALA A 39 11.59 11.32 -7.04
N GLU A 40 10.71 11.49 -8.03
CA GLU A 40 9.36 12.01 -7.82
C GLU A 40 8.52 11.02 -6.99
N PHE A 41 8.68 9.72 -7.24
CA PHE A 41 8.00 8.66 -6.52
C PHE A 41 8.28 8.73 -5.01
N ALA A 42 9.55 8.74 -4.62
CA ALA A 42 9.94 8.84 -3.21
C ALA A 42 9.41 10.12 -2.54
N THR A 43 9.43 11.24 -3.27
CA THR A 43 8.92 12.52 -2.78
C THR A 43 7.40 12.50 -2.56
N ARG A 44 6.63 11.92 -3.50
CA ARG A 44 5.16 11.92 -3.46
C ARG A 44 4.59 10.89 -2.50
N LEU A 45 5.24 9.73 -2.39
CA LEU A 45 4.74 8.59 -1.63
C LEU A 45 5.39 8.49 -0.25
N GLY A 46 6.52 9.17 -0.03
CA GLY A 46 7.26 9.13 1.23
C GLY A 46 7.94 7.79 1.49
N ALA A 47 8.13 6.97 0.44
CA ALA A 47 8.76 5.66 0.49
C ALA A 47 9.43 5.35 -0.84
N GLU A 48 10.49 4.54 -0.79
CA GLU A 48 11.15 4.05 -2.00
C GLU A 48 10.25 3.05 -2.73
N ARG A 49 10.40 2.95 -4.06
CA ARG A 49 9.55 2.07 -4.89
C ARG A 49 9.64 0.61 -4.45
N ASP A 50 10.83 0.14 -4.10
CA ASP A 50 11.04 -1.24 -3.67
C ASP A 50 10.39 -1.53 -2.30
N GLU A 51 10.33 -0.53 -1.40
CA GLU A 51 9.61 -0.66 -0.13
C GLU A 51 8.10 -0.86 -0.36
N LEU A 52 7.50 -0.05 -1.24
CA LEU A 52 6.09 -0.19 -1.58
C LEU A 52 5.78 -1.44 -2.40
N ARG A 53 6.71 -1.93 -3.23
CA ARG A 53 6.59 -3.25 -3.88
C ARG A 53 6.56 -4.39 -2.86
N GLN A 54 7.44 -4.34 -1.86
CA GLN A 54 7.41 -5.35 -0.80
C GLN A 54 6.09 -5.32 -0.01
N LEU A 55 5.55 -4.12 0.25
CA LEU A 55 4.24 -3.97 0.87
C LEU A 55 3.12 -4.53 -0.02
N LEU A 56 3.16 -4.26 -1.33
CA LEU A 56 2.20 -4.79 -2.30
C LEU A 56 2.20 -6.32 -2.31
N GLU A 57 3.37 -6.97 -2.30
CA GLU A 57 3.47 -8.44 -2.23
C GLU A 57 2.85 -9.00 -0.95
N ASN A 58 3.16 -8.38 0.20
CA ASN A 58 2.61 -8.79 1.50
C ASN A 58 1.08 -8.68 1.51
N ILE A 59 0.52 -7.57 1.00
CA ILE A 59 -0.92 -7.35 0.92
C ILE A 59 -1.58 -8.29 -0.09
N GLY A 60 -0.97 -8.49 -1.26
CA GLY A 60 -1.43 -9.41 -2.28
C GLY A 60 -1.57 -10.84 -1.75
N SER A 61 -0.62 -11.28 -0.93
CA SER A 61 -0.66 -12.62 -0.29
C SER A 61 -1.84 -12.82 0.66
N ALA A 62 -2.42 -11.73 1.19
CA ALA A 62 -3.55 -11.76 2.11
C ALA A 62 -4.93 -11.70 1.40
N ILE A 63 -4.95 -11.54 0.08
CA ILE A 63 -6.17 -11.51 -0.75
C ILE A 63 -6.44 -12.86 -1.44
N LEU A 64 -5.41 -13.68 -1.64
CA LEU A 64 -5.47 -15.03 -2.24
C LEU A 64 -5.96 -16.09 -1.25
#